data_AF-A0A6L4ZRK6-F1
#
_entry.id   AF-A0A6L4ZRK6-F1
#
_cell.length_a   1.000
_cell.length_b   1.000
_cell.length_c   1.000
_cell.angle_alpha   90.00
_cell.angle_beta   90.00
_cell.angle_gamma   90.00
#
_symmetry.space_group_name_H-M   'P 1'
#
loop_
_entity.id
_entity.type
_entity.pdbx_description
1 polymer ?
#
loop_
_entity_poly.entity_id
_entity_poly.type
_entity_poly.pdbx_seq_one_letter_code
_entity_poly.pdbx_strand_id
1 'polypeptide(L)'
;MKCNDCLLVIEEYFDGELDEHQTQTIDTHLFICMACSKTYKRLQSEQNVYNNYQRNIVISPSLRSAIEARLGEQIRKPQTRMSWLEGLIKSLFNTPNLVPIFVAVSLILVTVVTTIMVMKNFSKLEVNKDPVASATPTATPATMPTITKIDGITEETSPVILEPLPAPKITITKPNKLSRSNNQAQQLIKEAEGKYLAAITILSNDAQKNYGQMSPELKASFDKSLRVIDENITQTRRAIRQSPKDPVIAQYMLAAYAKKVEVLQEIVTINENFGN
;
A
#
# COMPACT_ATOMS: atom_id res chain seq x y z
N MET A 1 -12.53 7.43 -21.10
CA MET A 1 -11.83 8.55 -20.41
C MET A 1 -10.66 9.04 -21.25
N LYS A 2 -10.37 10.35 -21.29
CA LYS A 2 -9.18 10.90 -21.95
C LYS A 2 -7.99 10.89 -20.98
N CYS A 3 -6.76 10.89 -21.52
CA CYS A 3 -5.55 10.88 -20.68
C CYS A 3 -5.48 12.08 -19.73
N ASN A 4 -5.89 13.28 -20.18
CA ASN A 4 -5.87 14.48 -19.35
C ASN A 4 -6.80 14.35 -18.14
N ASP A 5 -8.01 13.82 -18.36
CA ASP A 5 -8.99 13.59 -17.29
C ASP A 5 -8.45 12.57 -16.28
N CYS A 6 -7.83 11.48 -16.78
CA CYS A 6 -7.19 10.47 -15.93
C CYS A 6 -6.10 11.07 -15.05
N LEU A 7 -5.23 11.92 -15.61
CA LEU A 7 -4.09 12.50 -14.89
C LEU A 7 -4.51 13.48 -13.80
N LEU A 8 -5.69 14.13 -13.93
CA LEU A 8 -6.21 15.03 -12.90
C LEU A 8 -6.65 14.30 -11.64
N VAL A 9 -7.14 13.06 -11.77
CA VAL A 9 -7.71 12.27 -10.66
C VAL A 9 -6.86 11.07 -10.27
N ILE A 10 -5.67 10.92 -10.86
CA ILE A 10 -4.83 9.72 -10.67
C ILE A 10 -4.27 9.61 -9.25
N GLU A 11 -4.09 10.74 -8.56
CA GLU A 11 -3.66 10.81 -7.16
C GLU A 11 -4.82 10.46 -6.22
N GLU A 12 -6.02 11.02 -6.44
CA GLU A 12 -7.25 10.63 -5.71
C GLU A 12 -7.55 9.13 -5.88
N TYR A 13 -7.35 8.59 -7.09
CA TYR A 13 -7.44 7.16 -7.37
C TYR A 13 -6.36 6.36 -6.59
N PHE A 14 -5.13 6.88 -6.53
CA PHE A 14 -4.04 6.24 -5.81
C PHE A 14 -4.28 6.18 -4.29
N ASP A 15 -4.86 7.24 -3.73
CA ASP A 15 -5.20 7.35 -2.30
C ASP A 15 -6.53 6.64 -1.94
N GLY A 16 -7.29 6.19 -2.94
CA GLY A 16 -8.55 5.46 -2.77
C GLY A 16 -9.75 6.35 -2.42
N GLU A 17 -9.71 7.62 -2.81
CA GLU A 17 -10.74 8.63 -2.50
C GLU A 17 -11.89 8.66 -3.53
N LEU A 18 -11.73 7.96 -4.65
CA LEU A 18 -12.73 7.94 -5.73
C LEU A 18 -13.89 6.99 -5.45
N ASP A 19 -15.05 7.31 -6.04
CA ASP A 19 -16.19 6.40 -6.02
C ASP A 19 -15.96 5.14 -6.89
N GLU A 20 -16.81 4.14 -6.71
CA GLU A 20 -16.70 2.83 -7.37
C GLU A 20 -16.74 2.94 -8.91
N HIS A 21 -17.56 3.85 -9.43
CA HIS A 21 -17.72 4.03 -10.88
C HIS A 21 -16.51 4.73 -11.51
N GLN A 22 -15.96 5.74 -10.83
CA GLN A 22 -14.74 6.42 -11.23
C GLN A 22 -13.53 5.49 -11.16
N THR A 23 -13.42 4.69 -10.10
CA THR A 23 -12.38 3.67 -9.92
C THR A 23 -12.35 2.69 -11.10
N GLN A 24 -13.52 2.11 -11.45
CA GLN A 24 -13.62 1.18 -12.59
C GLN A 24 -13.25 1.83 -13.93
N THR A 25 -13.61 3.09 -14.11
CA THR A 25 -13.29 3.87 -15.31
C THR A 25 -11.78 4.08 -15.45
N ILE A 26 -11.09 4.36 -14.34
CA ILE A 26 -9.64 4.55 -14.31
C ILE A 26 -8.91 3.22 -14.46
N ASP A 27 -9.34 2.16 -13.79
CA ASP A 27 -8.79 0.81 -13.95
C ASP A 27 -8.74 0.38 -15.42
N THR A 28 -9.88 0.52 -16.09
CA THR A 28 -10.01 0.20 -17.51
C THR A 28 -9.05 1.04 -18.37
N HIS A 29 -8.87 2.32 -18.03
CA HIS A 29 -7.97 3.21 -18.75
C HIS A 29 -6.49 2.89 -18.49
N LEU A 30 -6.10 2.59 -17.24
CA LEU A 30 -4.73 2.21 -16.89
C LEU A 30 -4.33 0.89 -17.53
N PHE A 31 -5.28 -0.01 -17.76
CA PHE A 31 -5.04 -1.26 -18.48
C PHE A 31 -4.71 -1.03 -19.96
N ILE A 32 -5.36 -0.06 -20.61
CA ILE A 32 -5.23 0.18 -22.06
C ILE A 32 -4.15 1.22 -22.38
N CYS A 33 -3.99 2.24 -21.53
CA CYS A 33 -3.10 3.38 -21.78
C CYS A 33 -1.75 3.23 -21.07
N MET A 34 -0.71 2.91 -21.84
CA MET A 34 0.64 2.73 -21.33
C MET A 34 1.24 4.00 -20.70
N ALA A 35 0.89 5.19 -21.21
CA ALA A 35 1.38 6.46 -20.68
C ALA A 35 0.85 6.72 -19.25
N CYS A 36 -0.46 6.59 -19.05
CA CYS A 36 -1.09 6.75 -17.73
C CYS A 36 -0.64 5.67 -16.75
N SER A 37 -0.49 4.41 -17.20
CA SER A 37 0.07 3.32 -16.38
C SER A 37 1.49 3.62 -15.90
N LYS A 38 2.33 4.23 -16.74
CA LYS A 38 3.68 4.65 -16.36
C LYS A 38 3.67 5.73 -15.29
N THR A 39 2.78 6.72 -15.40
CA THR A 39 2.61 7.76 -14.37
C THR A 39 2.14 7.17 -13.05
N TYR A 40 1.14 6.28 -13.09
CA TYR A 40 0.67 5.56 -11.91
C TYR A 40 1.79 4.76 -11.22
N LYS A 41 2.59 4.02 -12.00
CA LYS A 41 3.75 3.27 -11.46
C LYS A 41 4.81 4.20 -10.86
N ARG A 42 4.98 5.41 -11.40
CA ARG A 42 5.87 6.43 -10.82
C ARG A 42 5.38 6.85 -9.43
N LEU A 43 4.09 7.17 -9.28
CA LEU A 43 3.48 7.49 -7.99
C LEU A 43 3.64 6.33 -7.00
N GLN A 44 3.37 5.10 -7.43
CA GLN A 44 3.57 3.90 -6.61
C GLN A 44 5.03 3.74 -6.15
N SER A 45 6.01 4.04 -7.02
CA SER A 45 7.43 3.99 -6.67
C SER A 45 7.83 5.06 -5.67
N GLU A 46 7.29 6.28 -5.79
CA GLU A 46 7.51 7.38 -4.84
C GLU A 46 6.93 7.04 -3.46
N GLN A 47 5.71 6.49 -3.41
CA GLN A 47 5.11 6.02 -2.16
C GLN A 47 5.90 4.88 -1.53
N ASN A 48 6.43 3.95 -2.34
CA ASN A 48 7.29 2.89 -1.83
C ASN A 48 8.55 3.47 -1.17
N VAL A 49 9.14 4.53 -1.75
CA VAL A 49 10.24 5.26 -1.13
C VAL A 49 9.82 5.84 0.23
N TYR A 50 8.66 6.50 0.34
CA TYR A 50 8.17 7.02 1.62
C TYR A 50 7.87 5.93 2.65
N ASN A 51 7.26 4.81 2.25
CA ASN A 51 6.99 3.67 3.12
C ASN A 51 8.30 3.06 3.66
N ASN A 52 9.36 3.02 2.83
CA ASN A 52 10.69 2.58 3.26
C ASN A 52 11.38 3.61 4.18
N TYR A 53 11.07 4.90 4.04
CA TYR A 53 11.54 5.96 4.94
C TYR A 53 10.77 6.00 6.26
N GLN A 54 9.49 5.60 6.30
CA GLN A 54 8.70 5.37 7.52
C GLN A 54 9.21 4.12 8.27
N ARG A 55 10.43 4.24 8.76
CA ARG A 55 11.03 3.33 9.72
C ARG A 55 10.24 3.33 11.03
N ASN A 56 9.86 2.13 11.46
CA ASN A 56 9.82 1.70 12.85
C ASN A 56 9.25 2.72 13.85
N ILE A 57 7.93 2.98 13.76
CA ILE A 57 7.20 3.14 15.02
C ILE A 57 7.26 1.77 15.68
N VAL A 58 8.21 1.58 16.59
CA VAL A 58 8.18 0.45 17.52
C VAL A 58 6.95 0.68 18.40
N ILE A 59 5.82 0.14 17.96
CA ILE A 59 4.63 0.01 18.80
C ILE A 59 5.10 -0.81 20.00
N SER A 60 5.10 -0.22 21.19
CA SER A 60 5.54 -0.93 22.39
C SER A 60 4.72 -2.22 22.53
N PRO A 61 5.32 -3.33 23.00
CA PRO A 61 4.57 -4.57 23.23
C PRO A 61 3.31 -4.35 24.08
N SER A 62 3.36 -3.40 25.02
CA SER A 62 2.21 -3.00 25.85
C SER A 62 1.09 -2.30 25.07
N LEU A 63 1.43 -1.44 24.10
CA LEU A 63 0.43 -0.77 23.25
C LEU A 63 -0.20 -1.78 22.29
N ARG A 64 0.62 -2.69 21.73
CA ARG A 64 0.15 -3.78 20.88
C ARG A 64 -0.78 -4.71 21.63
N SER A 65 -0.40 -5.17 22.83
CA SER A 65 -1.28 -6.00 23.67
C SER A 65 -2.55 -5.28 24.09
N ALA A 66 -2.52 -3.97 24.30
CA ALA A 66 -3.71 -3.18 24.62
C ALA A 66 -4.66 -3.02 23.42
N ILE A 67 -4.11 -2.85 22.20
CA ILE A 67 -4.87 -2.84 20.96
C ILE A 67 -5.48 -4.22 20.70
N GLU A 68 -4.69 -5.29 20.81
CA GLU A 68 -5.14 -6.67 20.63
C GLU A 68 -6.21 -7.05 21.66
N ALA A 69 -6.06 -6.62 22.93
CA ALA A 69 -7.10 -6.80 23.94
C ALA A 69 -8.38 -6.05 23.60
N ARG A 70 -8.30 -4.80 23.10
CA ARG A 70 -9.48 -4.03 22.67
C ARG A 70 -10.12 -4.57 21.40
N LEU A 71 -9.36 -5.06 20.43
CA LEU A 71 -9.90 -5.72 19.23
C LEU A 71 -10.54 -7.06 19.61
N GLY A 72 -9.87 -7.86 20.45
CA GLY A 72 -10.41 -9.10 20.98
C GLY A 72 -11.70 -8.90 21.77
N GLU A 73 -11.82 -7.80 22.51
CA GLU A 73 -13.05 -7.46 23.23
C GLU A 73 -14.14 -6.88 22.31
N GLN A 74 -13.79 -6.19 21.21
CA GLN A 74 -14.76 -5.80 20.19
C GLN A 74 -15.24 -6.99 19.33
N ILE A 75 -14.41 -8.00 19.13
CA ILE A 75 -14.76 -9.23 18.40
C ILE A 75 -15.50 -10.23 19.31
N ARG A 76 -15.21 -10.25 20.63
CA ARG A 76 -15.89 -11.11 21.62
C ARG A 76 -17.15 -10.52 22.23
N LYS A 77 -17.46 -9.24 22.01
CA LYS A 77 -18.81 -8.76 22.25
C LYS A 77 -19.65 -9.19 21.06
N PRO A 78 -20.57 -10.18 21.19
CA PRO A 78 -21.73 -10.14 20.32
C PRO A 78 -22.29 -8.73 20.50
N GLN A 79 -22.35 -7.99 19.41
CA GLN A 79 -22.94 -6.67 19.39
C GLN A 79 -24.43 -6.83 19.73
N THR A 80 -24.76 -7.00 21.01
CA THR A 80 -26.07 -6.77 21.57
C THR A 80 -26.26 -5.27 21.75
N ARG A 81 -26.05 -4.51 20.65
CA ARG A 81 -26.63 -3.17 20.46
C ARG A 81 -28.15 -3.20 20.36
N MET A 82 -28.78 -4.34 20.67
CA MET A 82 -30.22 -4.57 20.67
C MET A 82 -30.80 -4.97 22.03
N SER A 83 -30.04 -4.92 23.15
CA SER A 83 -30.60 -5.30 24.46
C SER A 83 -31.19 -4.14 25.28
N TRP A 84 -30.78 -2.89 25.05
CA TRP A 84 -31.40 -1.73 25.70
C TRP A 84 -32.78 -1.38 25.10
N LEU A 85 -32.98 -1.66 23.81
CA LEU A 85 -34.28 -1.51 23.14
C LEU A 85 -35.27 -2.61 23.52
N GLU A 86 -34.84 -3.81 23.93
CA GLU A 86 -35.77 -4.89 24.32
C GLU A 86 -36.53 -4.61 25.63
N GLY A 87 -35.97 -3.80 26.53
CA GLY A 87 -36.69 -3.32 27.72
C GLY A 87 -37.73 -2.24 27.39
N LEU A 88 -37.46 -1.42 26.37
CA LEU A 88 -38.29 -0.27 25.99
C LEU A 88 -39.43 -0.68 25.03
N ILE A 89 -39.19 -1.66 24.15
CA ILE A 89 -40.18 -2.15 23.19
C ILE A 89 -41.20 -3.09 23.87
N LYS A 90 -40.80 -3.86 24.90
CA LYS A 90 -41.76 -4.66 25.70
C LYS A 90 -42.73 -3.80 26.53
N SER A 91 -42.38 -2.53 26.77
CA SER A 91 -43.28 -1.56 27.42
C SER A 91 -44.21 -0.84 26.43
N LEU A 92 -43.93 -0.89 25.13
CA LEU A 92 -44.71 -0.18 24.10
C LEU A 92 -45.66 -1.11 23.30
N PHE A 93 -45.52 -2.43 23.41
CA PHE A 93 -46.37 -3.41 22.74
C PHE A 93 -47.33 -4.19 23.66
N ASN A 94 -47.41 -3.84 24.95
CA ASN A 94 -48.37 -4.44 25.89
C ASN A 94 -49.62 -3.59 26.15
N THR A 95 -49.90 -2.59 25.30
CA THR A 95 -51.18 -1.88 25.30
C THR A 95 -52.03 -2.38 24.14
N PRO A 96 -53.14 -3.08 24.41
CA PRO A 96 -54.09 -3.50 23.38
C PRO A 96 -54.89 -2.27 22.96
N ASN A 97 -54.46 -1.62 21.89
CA ASN A 97 -55.27 -0.85 20.93
C ASN A 97 -54.34 0.08 20.15
N LEU A 98 -54.55 0.15 18.83
CA LEU A 98 -54.07 1.13 17.82
C LEU A 98 -53.34 0.49 16.61
N VAL A 99 -54.14 -0.18 15.78
CA VAL A 99 -54.00 -0.15 14.31
C VAL A 99 -54.84 1.06 13.87
N PRO A 100 -54.41 2.01 12.98
CA PRO A 100 -53.92 1.74 11.62
C PRO A 100 -52.95 2.84 11.05
N ILE A 101 -51.62 2.72 11.20
CA ILE A 101 -50.68 3.57 10.43
C ILE A 101 -49.62 2.74 9.68
N PHE A 102 -49.37 1.50 10.09
CA PHE A 102 -48.30 0.66 9.50
C PHE A 102 -48.62 0.03 8.13
N VAL A 103 -49.87 0.12 7.64
CA VAL A 103 -50.25 -0.46 6.34
C VAL A 103 -49.75 0.39 5.17
N ALA A 104 -49.62 1.72 5.33
CA ALA A 104 -49.20 2.61 4.24
C ALA A 104 -47.69 2.52 3.93
N VAL A 105 -46.84 2.38 4.96
CA VAL A 105 -45.36 2.34 4.79
C VAL A 105 -44.89 0.99 4.24
N SER A 106 -45.58 -0.10 4.62
CA SER A 106 -45.25 -1.45 4.15
C SER A 106 -45.55 -1.63 2.65
N LEU A 107 -46.59 -0.97 2.13
CA LEU A 107 -46.93 -1.00 0.71
C LEU A 107 -45.88 -0.28 -0.16
N ILE A 108 -45.23 0.78 0.35
CA ILE A 108 -44.20 1.52 -0.39
C ILE A 108 -42.89 0.72 -0.47
N LEU A 109 -42.54 -0.04 0.57
CA LEU A 109 -41.34 -0.88 0.54
C LEU A 109 -41.49 -2.08 -0.41
N VAL A 110 -42.68 -2.67 -0.48
CA VAL A 110 -42.93 -3.82 -1.38
C VAL A 110 -42.90 -3.39 -2.86
N THR A 111 -43.38 -2.20 -3.22
CA THR A 111 -43.36 -1.72 -4.61
C THR A 111 -41.94 -1.37 -5.10
N VAL A 112 -41.09 -0.82 -4.24
CA VAL A 112 -39.69 -0.52 -4.60
C VAL A 112 -38.91 -1.81 -4.89
N VAL A 113 -39.10 -2.85 -4.07
CA VAL A 113 -38.41 -4.14 -4.24
C VAL A 113 -38.87 -4.85 -5.52
N THR A 114 -40.17 -4.84 -5.83
CA THR A 114 -40.68 -5.48 -7.06
C THR A 114 -40.19 -4.75 -8.32
N THR A 115 -40.12 -3.42 -8.30
CA THR A 115 -39.66 -2.62 -9.44
C THR A 115 -38.18 -2.89 -9.76
N ILE A 116 -37.33 -2.98 -8.73
CA ILE A 116 -35.90 -3.30 -8.89
C ILE A 116 -35.72 -4.73 -9.44
N MET A 117 -36.54 -5.68 -8.98
CA MET A 117 -36.46 -7.08 -9.41
C MET A 117 -36.88 -7.25 -10.87
N VAL A 118 -37.87 -6.48 -11.33
CA VAL A 118 -38.34 -6.47 -12.73
C VAL A 118 -37.30 -5.84 -13.66
N MET A 119 -36.72 -4.69 -13.30
CA MET A 119 -35.72 -4.02 -14.13
C MET A 119 -34.47 -4.89 -14.34
N LYS A 120 -34.02 -5.61 -13.30
CA LYS A 120 -32.85 -6.51 -13.41
C LYS A 120 -33.09 -7.72 -14.32
N ASN A 121 -34.34 -8.12 -14.51
CA ASN A 121 -34.69 -9.25 -15.37
C ASN A 121 -34.80 -8.85 -16.85
N PHE A 122 -35.21 -7.60 -17.14
CA PHE A 122 -35.32 -7.08 -18.50
C PHE A 122 -33.99 -6.60 -19.11
N SER A 123 -33.01 -6.17 -18.30
CA SER A 123 -31.68 -5.77 -18.80
C SER A 123 -30.85 -6.93 -19.38
N LYS A 124 -31.34 -8.17 -19.30
CA LYS A 124 -30.66 -9.37 -19.81
C LYS A 124 -31.08 -9.76 -21.24
N LEU A 125 -31.95 -8.96 -21.89
CA LEU A 125 -32.52 -9.26 -23.20
C LEU A 125 -32.32 -8.14 -24.23
N GLU A 126 -31.13 -7.55 -24.36
CA GLU A 126 -30.79 -6.82 -25.60
C GLU A 126 -29.35 -7.13 -26.03
N VAL A 127 -29.23 -8.18 -26.85
CA VAL A 127 -28.10 -8.46 -27.74
C VAL A 127 -28.62 -8.31 -29.17
N ASN A 128 -27.94 -7.45 -29.94
CA ASN A 128 -27.77 -7.45 -31.40
C ASN A 128 -28.79 -6.71 -32.28
N LYS A 129 -28.35 -5.55 -32.83
CA LYS A 129 -28.44 -5.26 -34.28
C LYS A 129 -27.56 -4.07 -34.71
N ASP A 130 -26.48 -4.37 -35.43
CA ASP A 130 -25.99 -3.53 -36.55
C ASP A 130 -26.62 -4.07 -37.87
N PRO A 131 -26.47 -3.48 -39.08
CA PRO A 131 -25.80 -2.24 -39.53
C PRO A 131 -26.67 -1.37 -40.50
N VAL A 132 -26.14 -0.25 -41.04
CA VAL A 132 -26.14 0.17 -42.47
C VAL A 132 -25.82 1.68 -42.65
N ALA A 133 -24.78 1.93 -43.47
CA ALA A 133 -24.49 3.00 -44.47
C ALA A 133 -25.29 4.32 -44.49
N SER A 134 -24.85 5.47 -45.02
CA SER A 134 -23.72 5.94 -45.83
C SER A 134 -23.87 7.47 -45.93
N ALA A 135 -22.77 8.25 -46.00
CA ALA A 135 -22.62 9.35 -46.98
C ALA A 135 -21.31 10.13 -46.74
N THR A 136 -20.44 10.07 -47.74
CA THR A 136 -19.36 11.02 -48.04
C THR A 136 -19.94 12.28 -48.70
N PRO A 137 -19.25 13.43 -48.67
CA PRO A 137 -18.66 13.88 -49.92
C PRO A 137 -17.22 14.42 -49.81
N THR A 138 -16.54 14.25 -50.94
CA THR A 138 -15.17 14.61 -51.32
C THR A 138 -15.01 16.09 -51.69
N ALA A 139 -13.88 16.73 -51.35
CA ALA A 139 -12.98 17.46 -52.30
C ALA A 139 -11.96 18.41 -51.60
N THR A 140 -10.68 18.21 -51.95
CA THR A 140 -9.46 19.08 -51.79
C THR A 140 -9.45 20.15 -52.94
N PRO A 141 -8.54 21.17 -53.10
CA PRO A 141 -7.19 21.40 -52.54
C PRO A 141 -6.72 22.87 -52.26
N ALA A 142 -5.44 22.98 -51.84
CA ALA A 142 -4.51 24.14 -51.85
C ALA A 142 -4.75 25.27 -50.82
N THR A 143 -3.77 25.77 -50.05
CA THR A 143 -2.56 26.50 -50.50
C THR A 143 -1.61 26.75 -49.31
N MET A 144 -0.30 26.59 -49.52
CA MET A 144 0.77 27.10 -48.64
C MET A 144 1.00 28.61 -48.84
N PRO A 145 1.60 29.30 -47.86
CA PRO A 145 2.95 29.88 -48.08
C PRO A 145 3.87 29.53 -46.89
N THR A 146 5.06 28.99 -47.07
CA THR A 146 6.34 29.59 -47.52
C THR A 146 6.83 30.77 -46.67
N ILE A 147 7.76 30.42 -45.76
CA ILE A 147 9.03 31.09 -45.38
C ILE A 147 8.99 32.51 -44.82
N THR A 148 9.49 32.67 -43.58
CA THR A 148 10.51 33.69 -43.29
C THR A 148 11.55 33.13 -42.32
N LYS A 149 12.74 32.96 -42.88
CA LYS A 149 14.04 32.76 -42.25
C LYS A 149 14.48 34.10 -41.65
N ILE A 150 14.96 34.13 -40.41
CA ILE A 150 15.87 35.19 -39.96
C ILE A 150 17.08 34.49 -39.36
N ASP A 151 18.20 34.76 -40.03
CA ASP A 151 19.55 34.33 -39.71
C ASP A 151 20.07 34.91 -38.40
N GLY A 152 20.94 34.14 -37.76
CA GLY A 152 22.16 34.52 -37.05
C GLY A 152 22.29 35.91 -36.44
N ILE A 153 22.54 35.91 -35.12
CA ILE A 153 23.65 36.70 -34.55
C ILE A 153 24.52 35.73 -33.75
N THR A 154 25.69 35.49 -34.30
CA THR A 154 26.86 34.81 -33.74
C THR A 154 27.57 35.76 -32.78
N GLU A 155 28.12 35.19 -31.69
CA GLU A 155 29.32 35.63 -30.94
C GLU A 155 29.26 37.03 -30.28
N GLU A 156 29.82 37.29 -29.10
CA GLU A 156 31.20 37.03 -28.70
C GLU A 156 31.38 37.40 -27.21
N THR A 157 32.32 36.73 -26.55
CA THR A 157 33.26 37.30 -25.55
C THR A 157 32.88 37.41 -24.07
N SER A 158 33.45 36.45 -23.34
CA SER A 158 34.22 36.57 -22.09
C SER A 158 33.60 36.20 -20.74
N PRO A 159 34.40 35.50 -19.90
CA PRO A 159 33.95 34.95 -18.63
C PRO A 159 34.02 36.00 -17.53
N VAL A 160 32.91 36.20 -16.82
CA VAL A 160 32.92 36.97 -15.57
C VAL A 160 33.60 36.13 -14.50
N ILE A 161 34.86 36.46 -14.23
CA ILE A 161 35.58 36.10 -13.02
C ILE A 161 34.84 36.76 -11.86
N LEU A 162 34.05 35.98 -11.13
CA LEU A 162 33.58 36.35 -9.80
C LEU A 162 34.68 35.94 -8.81
N GLU A 163 35.30 36.95 -8.20
CA GLU A 163 36.22 36.79 -7.08
C GLU A 163 35.60 35.96 -5.96
N PRO A 164 36.37 35.12 -5.25
CA PRO A 164 35.88 34.38 -4.10
C PRO A 164 35.50 35.33 -2.97
N LEU A 165 34.26 35.22 -2.50
CA LEU A 165 33.81 35.86 -1.27
C LEU A 165 34.75 35.48 -0.11
N PRO A 166 35.10 36.43 0.79
CA PRO A 166 35.92 36.15 1.95
C PRO A 166 35.21 35.16 2.88
N ALA A 167 35.90 34.06 3.19
CA ALA A 167 35.40 32.99 4.04
C ALA A 167 35.00 33.50 5.44
N PRO A 168 33.80 33.16 5.94
CA PRO A 168 33.49 33.39 7.34
C PRO A 168 34.39 32.49 8.20
N LYS A 169 35.13 33.08 9.13
CA LYS A 169 35.84 32.35 10.19
C LYS A 169 34.80 31.65 11.06
N ILE A 170 34.52 30.38 10.75
CA ILE A 170 33.75 29.50 11.63
C ILE A 170 34.69 29.09 12.76
N THR A 171 34.47 29.69 13.93
CA THR A 171 35.08 29.24 15.18
C THR A 171 34.59 27.83 15.48
N ILE A 172 35.43 26.82 15.23
CA ILE A 172 35.15 25.42 15.58
C ILE A 172 35.23 25.27 17.10
N THR A 173 34.09 25.29 17.77
CA THR A 173 33.96 24.90 19.18
C THR A 173 33.51 23.44 19.29
N LYS A 174 34.44 22.60 19.79
CA LYS A 174 34.28 21.27 20.44
C LYS A 174 33.62 20.11 19.65
N PRO A 175 34.40 19.06 19.25
CA PRO A 175 33.87 17.90 18.52
C PRO A 175 33.36 16.70 19.36
N ASN A 176 33.19 16.81 20.69
CA ASN A 176 33.13 15.60 21.54
C ASN A 176 31.73 14.94 21.73
N LYS A 177 30.61 15.63 21.45
CA LYS A 177 29.26 15.06 21.72
C LYS A 177 28.73 14.12 20.63
N LEU A 178 29.00 14.38 19.34
CA LEU A 178 28.52 13.53 18.24
C LEU A 178 29.18 12.15 18.21
N SER A 179 30.47 12.06 18.54
CA SER A 179 31.20 10.80 18.53
C SER A 179 30.66 9.80 19.57
N ARG A 180 30.28 10.27 20.77
CA ARG A 180 29.74 9.42 21.83
C ARG A 180 28.36 8.84 21.49
N SER A 181 27.50 9.64 20.87
CA SER A 181 26.16 9.20 20.42
C SER A 181 26.23 8.18 19.29
N ASN A 182 27.13 8.37 18.31
CA ASN A 182 27.32 7.41 17.22
C ASN A 182 27.84 6.05 17.71
N ASN A 183 28.76 6.03 18.69
CA ASN A 183 29.23 4.78 19.28
C ASN A 183 28.11 4.02 20.01
N GLN A 184 27.22 4.73 20.71
CA GLN A 184 26.08 4.11 21.39
C GLN A 184 25.08 3.51 20.39
N ALA A 185 24.76 4.22 19.30
CA ALA A 185 23.87 3.69 18.25
C ALA A 185 24.44 2.43 17.59
N GLN A 186 25.75 2.41 17.30
CA GLN A 186 26.43 1.24 16.74
C GLN A 186 26.43 0.05 17.71
N GLN A 187 26.53 0.30 19.02
CA GLN A 187 26.48 -0.75 20.03
C GLN A 187 25.09 -1.40 20.10
N LEU A 188 24.02 -0.60 20.06
CA LEU A 188 22.64 -1.10 20.04
C LEU A 188 22.36 -1.95 18.79
N ILE A 189 22.88 -1.55 17.63
CA ILE A 189 22.76 -2.31 16.38
C ILE A 189 23.42 -3.69 16.51
N LYS A 190 24.65 -3.75 17.05
CA LYS A 190 25.36 -5.02 17.25
C LYS A 190 24.65 -5.93 18.24
N GLU A 191 24.10 -5.37 19.31
CA GLU A 191 23.31 -6.12 20.28
C GLU A 191 22.03 -6.69 19.64
N ALA A 192 21.31 -5.87 18.87
CA ALA A 192 20.13 -6.31 18.13
C ALA A 192 20.47 -7.41 17.12
N GLU A 193 21.54 -7.26 16.36
CA GLU A 193 22.02 -8.29 15.44
C GLU A 193 22.30 -9.61 16.17
N GLY A 194 23.01 -9.57 17.30
CA GLY A 194 23.29 -10.75 18.11
C GLY A 194 22.01 -11.46 18.56
N LYS A 195 21.00 -10.70 19.03
CA LYS A 195 19.70 -11.25 19.44
C LYS A 195 18.96 -11.92 18.28
N TYR A 196 18.93 -11.29 17.11
CA TYR A 196 18.28 -11.88 15.94
C TYR A 196 19.00 -13.15 15.47
N LEU A 197 20.33 -13.17 15.44
CA LEU A 197 21.09 -14.36 15.03
C LEU A 197 20.86 -15.54 15.97
N ALA A 198 20.80 -15.29 17.29
CA ALA A 198 20.45 -16.32 18.26
C ALA A 198 19.04 -16.88 18.01
N ALA A 199 18.06 -16.00 17.79
CA ALA A 199 16.69 -16.40 17.49
C ALA A 199 16.58 -17.22 16.19
N ILE A 200 17.23 -16.76 15.11
CA ILE A 200 17.28 -17.48 13.82
C ILE A 200 17.87 -18.87 14.02
N THR A 201 18.94 -19.00 14.81
CA THR A 201 19.57 -20.31 15.06
C THR A 201 18.59 -21.27 15.73
N ILE A 202 17.95 -20.84 16.82
CA ILE A 202 16.97 -21.66 17.56
C ILE A 202 15.81 -22.05 16.64
N LEU A 203 15.17 -21.06 16.02
CA LEU A 203 13.99 -21.26 15.18
C LEU A 203 14.30 -22.07 13.92
N SER A 204 15.49 -21.94 13.33
CA SER A 204 15.87 -22.72 12.16
C SER A 204 15.95 -24.22 12.47
N ASN A 205 16.45 -24.59 13.65
CA ASN A 205 16.51 -25.98 14.07
C ASN A 205 15.11 -26.56 14.28
N ASP A 206 14.21 -25.80 14.91
CA ASP A 206 12.84 -26.25 15.16
C ASP A 206 12.00 -26.27 13.87
N ALA A 207 12.15 -25.24 13.03
CA ALA A 207 11.58 -25.22 11.68
C ALA A 207 12.04 -26.44 10.89
N GLN A 208 13.32 -26.81 10.91
CA GLN A 208 13.85 -27.96 10.17
C GLN A 208 13.24 -29.30 10.61
N LYS A 209 13.00 -29.48 11.92
CA LYS A 209 12.30 -30.67 12.45
C LYS A 209 10.87 -30.74 11.94
N ASN A 210 10.21 -29.59 11.90
CA ASN A 210 8.81 -29.46 11.47
C ASN A 210 8.66 -29.52 9.95
N TYR A 211 9.71 -29.16 9.20
CA TYR A 211 9.75 -29.22 7.75
C TYR A 211 9.39 -30.62 7.25
N GLY A 212 9.86 -31.70 7.88
CA GLY A 212 9.55 -33.06 7.45
C GLY A 212 8.05 -33.35 7.30
N GLN A 213 7.22 -32.78 8.19
CA GLN A 213 5.79 -33.07 8.33
C GLN A 213 4.89 -32.19 7.45
N MET A 214 5.42 -31.16 6.80
CA MET A 214 4.65 -30.24 5.96
C MET A 214 4.34 -30.80 4.57
N SER A 215 3.25 -30.31 3.96
CA SER A 215 2.92 -30.61 2.56
C SER A 215 4.00 -30.09 1.60
N PRO A 216 4.23 -30.74 0.45
CA PRO A 216 5.26 -30.34 -0.50
C PRO A 216 5.03 -28.94 -1.09
N GLU A 217 3.77 -28.52 -1.23
CA GLU A 217 3.42 -27.18 -1.74
C GLU A 217 3.79 -26.08 -0.73
N LEU A 218 3.48 -26.29 0.55
CA LEU A 218 3.80 -25.32 1.61
C LEU A 218 5.31 -25.19 1.81
N LYS A 219 6.04 -26.31 1.75
CA LYS A 219 7.53 -26.34 1.74
C LYS A 219 8.09 -25.45 0.63
N ALA A 220 7.60 -25.61 -0.60
CA ALA A 220 8.09 -24.83 -1.74
C ALA A 220 7.84 -23.32 -1.57
N SER A 221 6.71 -22.93 -0.97
CA SER A 221 6.39 -21.53 -0.66
C SER A 221 7.37 -20.94 0.37
N PHE A 222 7.65 -21.68 1.43
CA PHE A 222 8.60 -21.24 2.46
C PHE A 222 10.03 -21.20 1.95
N ASP A 223 10.47 -22.20 1.19
CA ASP A 223 11.80 -22.23 0.57
C ASP A 223 12.01 -21.01 -0.34
N LYS A 224 11.01 -20.66 -1.14
CA LYS A 224 11.05 -19.46 -1.98
C LYS A 224 11.20 -18.20 -1.15
N SER A 225 10.44 -18.09 -0.06
CA SER A 225 10.45 -16.92 0.83
C SER A 225 11.78 -16.79 1.56
N LEU A 226 12.28 -17.88 2.16
CA LEU A 226 13.57 -17.92 2.85
C LEU A 226 14.72 -17.59 1.91
N ARG A 227 14.70 -18.09 0.66
CA ARG A 227 15.74 -17.78 -0.34
C ARG A 227 15.81 -16.30 -0.66
N VAL A 228 14.67 -15.62 -0.84
CA VAL A 228 14.64 -14.17 -1.10
C VAL A 228 15.17 -13.39 0.11
N ILE A 229 14.80 -13.79 1.32
CA ILE A 229 15.27 -13.15 2.55
C ILE A 229 16.77 -13.35 2.73
N ASP A 230 17.29 -14.56 2.48
CA ASP A 230 18.71 -14.87 2.62
C ASP A 230 19.59 -14.13 1.60
N GLU A 231 19.09 -13.94 0.39
CA GLU A 231 19.74 -13.09 -0.61
C GLU A 231 19.79 -11.63 -0.12
N ASN A 232 18.69 -11.10 0.42
CA ASN A 232 18.64 -9.75 0.97
C ASN A 232 19.62 -9.57 2.15
N ILE A 233 19.66 -10.52 3.09
CA ILE A 233 20.63 -10.52 4.20
C ILE A 233 22.06 -10.50 3.65
N THR A 234 22.35 -11.30 2.63
CA THR A 234 23.67 -11.37 2.00
C THR A 234 24.05 -10.05 1.34
N GLN A 235 23.14 -9.45 0.57
CA GLN A 235 23.35 -8.15 -0.07
C GLN A 235 23.59 -7.05 0.96
N THR A 236 22.77 -7.01 2.02
CA THR A 236 22.88 -5.96 3.04
C THR A 236 24.15 -6.12 3.88
N ARG A 237 24.58 -7.35 4.18
CA ARG A 237 25.88 -7.62 4.81
C ARG A 237 27.04 -7.13 3.94
N ARG A 238 26.99 -7.29 2.61
CA ARG A 238 28.00 -6.75 1.70
C ARG A 238 28.01 -5.23 1.74
N ALA A 239 26.84 -4.59 1.73
CA ALA A 239 26.72 -3.14 1.81
C ALA A 239 27.26 -2.58 3.13
N ILE A 240 27.06 -3.26 4.27
CA ILE A 240 27.63 -2.84 5.56
C ILE A 240 29.16 -2.91 5.55
N ARG A 241 29.76 -3.91 4.89
CA ARG A 241 31.22 -3.98 4.76
C ARG A 241 31.78 -2.81 3.97
N GLN A 242 31.04 -2.32 2.98
CA GLN A 242 31.42 -1.17 2.16
C GLN A 242 31.23 0.16 2.91
N SER A 243 30.14 0.27 3.69
CA SER A 243 29.77 1.48 4.42
C SER A 243 29.39 1.18 5.89
N PRO A 244 30.36 0.85 6.77
CA PRO A 244 30.07 0.37 8.13
C PRO A 244 29.45 1.42 9.08
N LYS A 245 29.58 2.70 8.72
CA LYS A 245 29.07 3.82 9.52
C LYS A 245 27.72 4.33 9.04
N ASP A 246 27.15 3.74 8.00
CA ASP A 246 25.84 4.12 7.49
C ASP A 246 24.72 3.48 8.32
N PRO A 247 23.96 4.26 9.12
CA PRO A 247 22.88 3.73 9.95
C PRO A 247 21.70 3.20 9.13
N VAL A 248 21.55 3.62 7.87
CA VAL A 248 20.47 3.19 6.98
C VAL A 248 20.66 1.72 6.60
N ILE A 249 21.87 1.36 6.16
CA ILE A 249 22.19 -0.01 5.75
C ILE A 249 22.12 -0.96 6.95
N ALA A 250 22.62 -0.54 8.11
CA ALA A 250 22.48 -1.29 9.35
C ALA A 250 21.02 -1.60 9.71
N GLN A 251 20.12 -0.64 9.51
CA GLN A 251 18.70 -0.85 9.73
C GLN A 251 18.07 -1.82 8.72
N TYR A 252 18.41 -1.70 7.44
CA TYR A 252 17.96 -2.66 6.42
C TYR A 252 18.39 -4.09 6.79
N MET A 253 19.59 -4.27 7.33
CA MET A 253 20.07 -5.60 7.76
C MET A 253 19.22 -6.14 8.90
N LEU A 254 18.94 -5.32 9.92
CA LEU A 254 18.12 -5.73 11.05
C LEU A 254 16.68 -6.07 10.62
N ALA A 255 16.11 -5.33 9.67
CA ALA A 255 14.80 -5.62 9.10
C ALA A 255 14.79 -6.96 8.35
N ALA A 256 15.82 -7.24 7.56
CA ALA A 256 15.97 -8.52 6.86
C ALA A 256 16.07 -9.70 7.85
N TYR A 257 16.80 -9.55 8.95
CA TYR A 257 16.83 -10.55 10.01
C TYR A 257 15.48 -10.74 10.71
N ALA A 258 14.78 -9.65 11.04
CA ALA A 258 13.45 -9.72 11.65
C ALA A 258 12.47 -10.49 10.75
N LYS A 259 12.49 -10.24 9.43
CA LYS A 259 11.65 -10.96 8.48
C LYS A 259 11.97 -12.45 8.42
N LYS A 260 13.27 -12.82 8.52
CA LYS A 260 13.67 -14.23 8.61
C LYS A 260 13.09 -14.91 9.86
N VAL A 261 13.15 -14.24 11.00
CA VAL A 261 12.59 -14.75 12.26
C VAL A 261 11.08 -14.97 12.13
N GLU A 262 10.35 -14.02 11.55
CA GLU A 262 8.90 -14.11 11.35
C GLU A 262 8.51 -15.35 10.51
N VAL A 263 9.19 -15.57 9.37
CA VAL A 263 8.92 -16.74 8.52
C VAL A 263 9.26 -18.04 9.25
N LEU A 264 10.37 -18.09 10.00
CA LEU A 264 10.72 -19.27 10.78
C LEU A 264 9.72 -19.54 11.91
N GLN A 265 9.19 -18.50 12.56
CA GLN A 265 8.13 -18.65 13.56
C GLN A 265 6.86 -19.21 12.94
N GLU A 266 6.45 -18.71 11.77
CA GLU A 266 5.29 -19.23 11.04
C GLU A 266 5.45 -20.73 10.72
N ILE A 267 6.63 -21.16 10.28
CA ILE A 267 6.92 -22.57 10.04
C ILE A 267 6.78 -23.40 11.33
N VAL A 268 7.23 -22.86 12.47
CA VAL A 268 7.13 -23.55 13.76
C VAL A 268 5.67 -23.65 14.23
N THR A 269 4.90 -22.56 14.17
CA THR A 269 3.52 -22.50 14.69
C THR A 269 2.53 -23.29 13.84
N ILE A 270 2.73 -23.36 12.53
CA ILE A 270 1.87 -24.16 11.65
C ILE A 270 1.87 -25.62 12.08
N ASN A 271 3.01 -26.18 12.51
CA ASN A 271 3.07 -27.56 12.96
C ASN A 271 2.36 -27.78 14.30
N GLU A 272 2.42 -26.82 15.24
CA GLU A 272 1.69 -26.90 16.51
C GLU A 272 0.17 -26.99 16.29
N ASN A 273 -0.33 -26.34 15.23
CA ASN A 273 -1.74 -26.40 14.85
C ASN A 273 -2.16 -27.74 14.21
N PHE A 274 -1.21 -28.52 13.67
CA PHE A 274 -1.48 -29.84 13.10
C PHE A 274 -1.26 -31.00 14.10
N GLY A 275 -0.72 -30.72 15.28
CA GLY A 275 -0.39 -31.71 16.31
C GLY A 275 -1.44 -31.93 17.41
N ASN A 276 -2.64 -31.34 17.29
CA ASN A 276 -3.78 -31.53 18.21
C ASN A 276 -4.94 -32.28 17.55
#